data_AF-A0A8J6C5A6-F1
#
_entry.id   AF-A0A8J6C5A6-F1
#
_cell.length_a   1.000
_cell.length_b   1.000
_cell.length_c   1.000
_cell.angle_alpha   90.00
_cell.angle_beta   90.00
_cell.angle_gamma   90.00
#
_symmetry.space_group_name_H-M   'P 1'
#
loop_
_entity.id
_entity.type
_entity.pdbx_description
1 polymer ?
#
loop_
_entity_poly.entity_id
_entity_poly.type
_entity_poly.pdbx_seq_one_letter_code
_entity_poly.pdbx_strand_id
1 'polypeptide(L)'
;MLDMLTDRCATMCLLVNLSLLYPSYTLLFQLSMSLDIASHWLHLHSSTLKGSDSHKTIDLSGNPVLRLYYTSRPVLFFMCAGNELFYCMLYLLHFTEGPAVLLGPLGAVGLFRIIVWLCCPVSLIKSLISLLHLVTASCNMAALDSAERAKKK
;
A
#
# COMPACT_ATOMS: atom_id res chain seq x y z
N MET A 1 -12.60 6.04 9.58
CA MET A 1 -12.63 4.61 9.22
C MET A 1 -13.36 4.37 7.90
N LEU A 2 -14.55 4.94 7.70
CA LEU A 2 -15.32 4.74 6.46
C LEU A 2 -14.55 5.16 5.20
N ASP A 3 -13.97 6.35 5.21
CA ASP A 3 -13.15 6.91 4.10
C ASP A 3 -12.00 5.97 3.68
N MET A 4 -11.22 5.52 4.67
CA MET A 4 -10.15 4.55 4.43
C MET A 4 -10.68 3.21 3.89
N LEU A 5 -11.84 2.74 4.33
CA LEU A 5 -12.40 1.48 3.83
C LEU A 5 -12.86 1.63 2.37
N THR A 6 -13.50 2.75 2.03
CA THR A 6 -13.97 3.01 0.67
C THR A 6 -12.83 3.11 -0.33
N ASP A 7 -11.71 3.74 0.05
CA ASP A 7 -10.50 3.80 -0.79
C ASP A 7 -9.99 2.40 -1.12
N ARG A 8 -9.88 1.52 -0.11
CA ARG A 8 -9.35 0.15 -0.28
C ARG A 8 -10.25 -0.69 -1.16
N CYS A 9 -11.57 -0.57 -0.98
CA CYS A 9 -12.54 -1.23 -1.84
C CYS A 9 -12.41 -0.76 -3.30
N ALA A 10 -12.23 0.54 -3.54
CA ALA A 10 -12.05 1.09 -4.88
C ALA A 10 -10.77 0.55 -5.54
N THR A 11 -9.63 0.60 -4.85
CA THR A 11 -8.35 0.07 -5.35
C THR A 11 -8.43 -1.43 -5.62
N MET A 12 -9.11 -2.20 -4.76
CA MET A 12 -9.31 -3.64 -4.96
C MET A 12 -10.13 -3.93 -6.22
N CYS A 13 -11.24 -3.22 -6.44
CA CYS A 13 -12.03 -3.35 -7.66
C CYS A 13 -11.20 -3.05 -8.92
N LEU A 14 -10.35 -2.03 -8.87
CA LEU A 14 -9.44 -1.69 -9.96
C LEU A 14 -8.39 -2.79 -10.21
N LEU A 15 -7.78 -3.31 -9.15
CA LEU A 15 -6.78 -4.40 -9.21
C LEU A 15 -7.37 -5.70 -9.77
N VAL A 16 -8.62 -6.03 -9.43
CA VAL A 16 -9.34 -7.17 -10.02
C VAL A 16 -9.53 -6.97 -11.52
N ASN A 17 -9.98 -5.80 -11.97
CA ASN A 17 -10.09 -5.50 -13.41
C ASN A 17 -8.73 -5.60 -14.10
N LEU A 18 -7.67 -5.08 -13.49
CA LEU A 18 -6.31 -5.18 -13.99
C LEU A 18 -5.83 -6.63 -14.11
N SER A 19 -6.17 -7.50 -13.14
CA SER A 19 -5.85 -8.94 -13.25
C SER A 19 -6.55 -9.63 -14.42
N LEU A 20 -7.76 -9.18 -14.78
CA LEU A 20 -8.48 -9.70 -15.94
C LEU A 20 -7.84 -9.23 -17.26
N LEU A 21 -7.41 -7.97 -17.32
CA LEU A 21 -6.75 -7.39 -18.51
C LEU A 21 -5.31 -7.88 -18.71
N TYR A 22 -4.61 -8.18 -17.62
CA TYR A 22 -3.21 -8.58 -17.58
C TYR A 22 -3.02 -9.90 -16.83
N PRO A 23 -3.51 -11.03 -17.38
CA PRO A 23 -3.58 -12.32 -16.68
C PRO A 23 -2.20 -12.82 -16.23
N SER A 24 -1.14 -12.55 -16.98
CA SER A 24 0.24 -12.92 -16.63
C SER A 24 0.75 -12.28 -15.33
N TYR A 25 0.16 -11.17 -14.89
CA TYR A 25 0.56 -10.43 -13.69
C TYR A 25 -0.47 -10.56 -12.54
N THR A 26 -1.48 -11.42 -12.70
CA THR A 26 -2.55 -11.65 -11.71
C THR A 26 -2.02 -11.88 -10.30
N LEU A 27 -0.97 -12.70 -10.16
CA LEU A 27 -0.37 -13.02 -8.87
C LEU A 27 0.17 -11.77 -8.18
N LEU A 28 0.79 -10.84 -8.92
CA LEU A 28 1.32 -9.60 -8.34
C LEU A 28 0.18 -8.69 -7.85
N PHE A 29 -0.90 -8.57 -8.62
CA PHE A 29 -2.06 -7.80 -8.18
C PHE A 29 -2.74 -8.42 -6.96
N GLN A 30 -2.85 -9.76 -6.92
CA GLN A 30 -3.36 -10.48 -5.75
C GLN A 30 -2.50 -10.25 -4.51
N LEU A 31 -1.18 -10.37 -4.63
CA LEU A 31 -0.26 -10.09 -3.54
C LEU A 31 -0.39 -8.63 -3.06
N SER A 32 -0.47 -7.67 -3.98
CA SER A 32 -0.66 -6.26 -3.61
C SER A 32 -1.98 -6.04 -2.87
N MET A 33 -3.09 -6.65 -3.32
CA MET A 33 -4.39 -6.55 -2.64
C MET A 33 -4.34 -7.16 -1.24
N SER A 34 -3.83 -8.39 -1.12
CA SER A 34 -3.74 -9.10 0.15
C SER A 34 -2.86 -8.37 1.15
N LEU A 35 -1.72 -7.84 0.69
CA LEU A 35 -0.79 -7.10 1.52
C LEU A 35 -1.43 -5.81 2.05
N ASP A 36 -2.10 -5.04 1.19
CA ASP A 36 -2.74 -3.78 1.58
C ASP A 36 -3.88 -4.02 2.59
N ILE A 37 -4.72 -5.03 2.38
CA ILE A 37 -5.79 -5.38 3.33
C ILE A 37 -5.21 -5.86 4.67
N ALA A 38 -4.25 -6.79 4.64
CA ALA A 38 -3.68 -7.37 5.84
C ALA A 38 -2.93 -6.32 6.69
N SER A 39 -2.16 -5.44 6.06
CA SER A 39 -1.38 -4.42 6.78
C SER A 39 -2.30 -3.43 7.50
N HIS A 40 -3.39 -3.02 6.84
CA HIS A 40 -4.36 -2.10 7.41
C HIS A 40 -5.21 -2.75 8.48
N TRP A 41 -5.65 -4.00 8.28
CA TRP A 41 -6.40 -4.75 9.28
C TRP A 41 -5.59 -4.93 10.57
N LEU A 42 -4.32 -5.36 10.46
CA LEU A 42 -3.46 -5.55 11.63
C LEU A 42 -3.18 -4.22 12.34
N HIS A 43 -2.97 -3.14 11.59
CA HIS A 43 -2.79 -1.82 12.18
C HIS A 43 -4.04 -1.35 12.93
N LEU A 44 -5.23 -1.53 12.34
CA LEU A 44 -6.51 -1.21 12.95
C LEU A 44 -6.73 -2.02 14.23
N HIS A 45 -6.56 -3.34 14.14
CA HIS A 45 -6.75 -4.27 15.25
C HIS A 45 -5.80 -3.96 16.41
N SER A 46 -4.52 -3.71 16.10
CA SER A 46 -3.52 -3.31 17.10
C SER A 46 -3.87 -2.01 17.81
N SER A 47 -4.44 -1.05 17.09
CA SER A 47 -4.85 0.24 17.65
C SER A 47 -6.07 0.10 18.55
N THR A 48 -7.04 -0.75 18.18
CA THR A 48 -8.20 -1.07 19.02
C THR A 48 -7.79 -1.77 20.32
N LEU A 49 -6.93 -2.79 20.25
CA LEU A 49 -6.44 -3.49 21.45
C LEU A 49 -5.67 -2.55 22.38
N LYS A 50 -4.83 -1.66 21.83
CA LYS A 50 -4.10 -0.63 22.60
C LYS A 50 -5.02 0.39 23.26
N GLY A 51 -6.10 0.80 22.59
CA GLY A 51 -7.10 1.71 23.14
C GLY A 51 -7.85 1.14 24.35
N SER A 52 -7.88 -0.19 24.50
CA SER A 52 -8.48 -0.87 25.64
C SER A 52 -7.54 -1.08 26.83
N ASP A 53 -6.22 -1.05 26.66
CA ASP A 53 -5.23 -1.34 27.71
C ASP A 53 -4.16 -0.22 27.80
N SER A 54 -4.56 0.94 28.32
CA SER A 54 -3.83 2.24 28.28
C SER A 54 -2.42 2.26 28.92
N HIS A 55 -1.97 1.19 29.60
CA HIS A 55 -0.77 1.24 30.48
C HIS A 55 0.46 0.44 30.02
N LYS A 56 0.46 -0.20 28.85
CA LYS A 56 1.67 -0.84 28.30
C LYS A 56 1.96 -0.34 26.89
N THR A 57 2.55 0.85 26.83
CA THR A 57 3.08 1.43 25.60
C THR A 57 4.30 0.63 25.13
N ILE A 58 4.05 -0.50 24.46
CA ILE A 58 5.04 -1.06 23.54
C ILE A 58 5.12 -0.06 22.39
N ASP A 59 6.19 0.73 22.40
CA ASP A 59 6.52 1.72 21.39
C ASP A 59 6.64 1.01 20.03
N LEU A 60 5.62 1.24 19.21
CA LEU A 60 5.36 0.52 17.96
C LEU A 60 6.09 1.15 16.78
N SER A 61 7.16 1.91 17.03
CA SER A 61 7.77 2.81 16.05
C SER A 61 9.30 2.71 15.98
N GLY A 62 9.87 1.55 16.30
CA GLY A 62 11.33 1.35 16.24
C GLY A 62 11.94 1.51 14.83
N ASN A 63 11.15 1.44 13.75
CA ASN A 63 11.68 1.61 12.40
C ASN A 63 11.57 3.09 11.92
N PRO A 64 12.69 3.80 11.73
CA PRO A 64 12.70 5.20 11.32
C PRO A 64 12.00 5.43 9.98
N VAL A 65 11.96 4.42 9.11
CA VAL A 65 11.26 4.48 7.81
C VAL A 65 9.75 4.58 7.97
N LEU A 66 9.17 3.75 8.84
CA LEU A 66 7.74 3.81 9.18
C LEU A 66 7.41 5.13 9.86
N ARG A 67 8.27 5.59 10.77
CA ARG A 67 8.08 6.86 11.46
C ARG A 67 8.05 8.02 10.47
N LEU A 68 8.99 8.08 9.52
CA LEU A 68 8.97 9.12 8.49
C LEU A 68 7.72 9.06 7.61
N TYR A 69 7.34 7.85 7.18
CA TYR A 69 6.16 7.61 6.35
C TYR A 69 4.85 8.12 6.99
N TYR A 70 4.66 7.85 8.29
CA TYR A 70 3.47 8.27 9.03
C TYR A 70 3.55 9.68 9.63
N THR A 71 4.75 10.21 9.87
CA THR A 71 4.93 11.57 10.44
C THR A 71 4.66 12.65 9.40
N SER A 72 5.00 12.40 8.13
CA SER A 72 4.94 13.40 7.07
C SER A 72 3.71 13.24 6.18
N ARG A 73 2.67 14.06 6.44
CA ARG A 73 1.43 14.10 5.62
C ARG A 73 1.68 14.22 4.11
N PRO A 74 2.62 15.07 3.62
CA PRO A 74 2.88 15.19 2.19
C PRO A 74 3.43 13.90 1.57
N VAL A 75 4.28 13.16 2.28
CA VAL A 75 4.87 11.90 1.80
C VAL A 75 3.80 10.82 1.73
N LEU A 76 2.96 10.71 2.76
CA LEU A 76 1.85 9.77 2.77
C LEU A 76 0.89 10.02 1.61
N PHE A 77 0.52 11.29 1.38
CA PHE A 77 -0.34 11.68 0.27
C PHE A 77 0.30 11.35 -1.07
N PHE A 78 1.56 11.73 -1.29
CA PHE A 78 2.27 11.47 -2.55
C PHE A 78 2.39 9.97 -2.84
N MET A 79 2.67 9.15 -1.82
CA MET A 79 2.78 7.70 -1.95
C MET A 79 1.42 7.06 -2.27
N CYS A 80 0.34 7.47 -1.60
CA CYS A 80 -1.01 7.00 -1.93
C CYS A 80 -1.44 7.46 -3.34
N ALA A 81 -1.34 8.75 -3.63
CA ALA A 81 -1.73 9.31 -4.94
C ALA A 81 -0.91 8.70 -6.08
N GLY A 82 0.40 8.52 -5.91
CA GLY A 82 1.26 7.90 -6.91
C GLY A 82 0.93 6.43 -7.16
N ASN A 83 0.52 5.69 -6.12
CA ASN A 83 0.10 4.31 -6.25
C ASN A 83 -1.26 4.17 -6.95
N GLU A 84 -2.25 4.98 -6.58
CA GLU A 84 -3.55 5.02 -7.27
C GLU A 84 -3.37 5.45 -8.74
N LEU A 85 -2.52 6.45 -8.98
CA LEU A 85 -2.20 6.91 -10.32
C LEU A 85 -1.51 5.82 -11.15
N PHE A 86 -0.62 5.03 -10.56
CA PHE A 86 0.00 3.89 -11.24
C PHE A 86 -1.05 2.90 -11.76
N TYR A 87 -1.97 2.45 -10.89
CA TYR A 87 -3.00 1.50 -11.29
C TYR A 87 -4.00 2.07 -12.30
N CYS A 88 -4.42 3.33 -12.11
CA CYS A 88 -5.27 4.04 -13.06
C CYS A 88 -4.62 4.14 -14.45
N MET A 89 -3.33 4.51 -14.49
CA MET A 89 -2.62 4.64 -15.77
C MET A 89 -2.34 3.28 -16.41
N LEU A 90 -2.08 2.22 -15.63
CA LEU A 90 -1.92 0.87 -16.17
C LEU A 90 -3.21 0.33 -16.79
N TYR A 91 -4.36 0.70 -16.21
CA TYR A 91 -5.67 0.42 -16.78
C TYR A 91 -5.88 1.18 -18.10
N LEU A 92 -5.61 2.50 -18.13
CA LEU A 92 -5.75 3.30 -19.35
C LEU A 92 -4.78 2.86 -20.46
N LEU A 93 -3.55 2.49 -20.10
CA LEU A 93 -2.51 2.02 -21.02
C LEU A 93 -2.94 0.78 -21.79
N HIS A 94 -3.83 -0.03 -21.23
CA HIS A 94 -4.40 -1.19 -21.93
C HIS A 94 -5.22 -0.79 -23.16
N PHE A 95 -5.91 0.35 -23.10
CA PHE A 95 -6.79 0.82 -24.16
C PHE A 95 -6.12 1.82 -25.11
N THR A 96 -5.25 2.69 -24.58
CA THR A 96 -4.55 3.71 -25.37
C THR A 96 -3.25 4.12 -24.69
N GLU A 97 -2.21 4.42 -25.49
CA GLU A 97 -0.94 4.92 -24.96
C GLU A 97 -1.00 6.42 -24.58
N GLY A 98 -2.11 7.10 -24.89
CA GLY A 98 -2.31 8.52 -24.67
C GLY A 98 -1.65 9.38 -25.74
N PRO A 99 -1.68 10.73 -25.60
CA PRO A 99 -1.03 11.65 -26.52
C PRO A 99 0.46 11.32 -26.67
N ALA A 100 0.93 11.25 -27.90
CA ALA A 100 2.33 11.02 -28.20
C ALA A 100 3.15 12.26 -27.80
N VAL A 101 4.07 12.09 -26.85
CA VAL A 101 5.01 13.13 -26.42
C VAL A 101 6.36 12.83 -27.06
N LEU A 102 6.90 13.78 -27.82
CA LEU A 102 8.22 13.64 -28.42
C LEU A 102 9.29 13.82 -27.34
N LEU A 103 9.94 12.72 -26.95
CA LEU A 103 10.90 12.70 -25.85
C LEU A 103 12.33 12.56 -26.41
N GLY A 104 12.78 13.60 -27.10
CA GLY A 104 14.15 13.73 -27.62
C GLY A 104 14.61 12.52 -28.45
N PRO A 105 15.80 11.93 -28.20
CA PRO A 105 16.36 10.84 -29.01
C PRO A 105 15.59 9.52 -28.90
N LEU A 106 14.63 9.39 -27.97
CA LEU A 106 13.82 8.18 -27.77
C LEU A 106 12.55 8.14 -28.65
N GLY A 107 12.30 9.19 -29.45
CA GLY A 107 11.15 9.27 -30.34
C GLY A 107 9.86 9.65 -29.62
N ALA A 108 8.72 9.36 -30.25
CA ALA A 108 7.40 9.64 -29.72
C ALA A 108 6.96 8.54 -28.74
N VAL A 109 6.79 8.89 -27.46
CA VAL A 109 6.35 7.96 -26.41
C VAL A 109 4.99 8.41 -25.88
N GLY A 110 4.07 7.47 -25.67
CA GLY A 110 2.75 7.78 -25.10
C GLY A 110 2.84 8.34 -23.67
N LEU A 111 2.11 9.42 -23.41
CA LEU A 111 2.06 10.09 -22.10
C LEU A 111 1.76 9.13 -20.94
N PHE A 112 0.81 8.21 -21.12
CA PHE A 112 0.40 7.29 -20.05
C PHE A 112 1.52 6.32 -19.68
N ARG A 113 2.30 5.90 -20.68
CA ARG A 113 3.47 5.04 -20.46
C ARG A 113 4.55 5.74 -19.65
N ILE A 114 4.79 7.03 -19.92
CA ILE A 114 5.73 7.85 -19.15
C ILE A 114 5.27 7.97 -17.69
N ILE A 115 3.97 8.25 -17.46
CA ILE A 115 3.42 8.36 -16.10
C ILE A 115 3.54 7.03 -15.36
N VAL A 116 3.23 5.90 -16.01
CA VAL A 116 3.44 4.56 -15.42
C VAL A 116 4.90 4.37 -15.00
N TRP A 117 5.86 4.75 -15.82
CA TRP A 117 7.29 4.62 -15.49
C TRP A 117 7.70 5.47 -14.30
N LEU A 118 7.15 6.69 -14.18
CA LEU A 118 7.40 7.56 -13.04
C LEU A 118 6.72 7.07 -11.75
N CYS A 119 5.51 6.50 -11.85
CA CYS A 119 4.75 6.03 -10.70
C CYS A 119 5.10 4.60 -10.26
N CYS A 120 5.69 3.79 -11.14
CA CYS A 120 6.16 2.44 -10.85
C CYS A 120 7.08 2.36 -9.61
N PRO A 121 8.18 3.15 -9.50
CA PRO A 121 9.03 3.12 -8.32
C PRO A 121 8.27 3.54 -7.05
N VAL A 122 7.32 4.47 -7.16
CA VAL A 122 6.48 4.91 -6.03
C VAL A 122 5.59 3.77 -5.53
N SER A 123 4.93 3.05 -6.44
CA SER A 123 4.08 1.90 -6.10
C SER A 123 4.89 0.75 -5.49
N LEU A 124 6.08 0.47 -6.02
CA LEU A 124 6.99 -0.54 -5.47
C LEU A 124 7.47 -0.17 -4.06
N ILE A 125 7.95 1.06 -3.86
CA ILE A 125 8.39 1.55 -2.55
C ILE A 125 7.24 1.49 -1.56
N LYS A 126 6.03 1.92 -1.95
CA LYS A 126 4.84 1.83 -1.09
C LYS A 126 4.54 0.38 -0.71
N SER A 127 4.57 -0.55 -1.66
CA SER A 127 4.32 -1.97 -1.41
C SER A 127 5.35 -2.57 -0.44
N LEU A 128 6.63 -2.21 -0.57
CA LEU A 128 7.69 -2.61 0.36
C LEU A 128 7.48 -2.04 1.77
N ILE A 129 7.13 -0.76 1.88
CA ILE A 129 6.82 -0.14 3.17
C ILE A 129 5.63 -0.83 3.83
N SER A 130 4.57 -1.13 3.07
CA SER A 130 3.41 -1.85 3.57
C SER A 130 3.76 -3.29 4.00
N LEU A 131 4.71 -3.96 3.34
CA LEU A 131 5.23 -5.27 3.77
C LEU A 131 5.97 -5.17 5.11
N LEU A 132 6.88 -4.19 5.25
CA LEU A 132 7.60 -3.95 6.50
C LEU A 132 6.63 -3.61 7.63
N HIS A 133 5.60 -2.83 7.32
CA HIS A 133 4.53 -2.48 8.26
C HIS A 133 3.75 -3.71 8.70
N LEU A 134 3.41 -4.59 7.75
CA LEU A 134 2.73 -5.85 8.02
C LEU A 134 3.55 -6.74 8.96
N VAL A 135 4.83 -7.00 8.64
CA VAL A 135 5.71 -7.84 9.46
C VAL A 135 5.86 -7.27 10.86
N THR A 136 6.10 -5.95 10.97
CA THR A 136 6.24 -5.27 12.26
C THR A 136 4.95 -5.38 13.08
N ALA A 137 3.80 -5.16 12.46
CA ALA A 137 2.50 -5.29 13.12
C ALA A 137 2.21 -6.73 13.57
N SER A 138 2.53 -7.74 12.74
CA SER A 138 2.36 -9.15 13.08
C SER A 138 3.22 -9.57 14.28
N CYS A 139 4.51 -9.18 14.31
CA CYS A 139 5.39 -9.46 15.44
C CYS A 139 4.85 -8.82 16.74
N ASN A 140 4.35 -7.60 16.65
CA ASN A 140 3.78 -6.90 17.80
C ASN A 140 2.49 -7.57 18.31
N MET A 141 1.62 -8.04 17.42
CA MET A 141 0.43 -8.80 17.82
C MET A 141 0.79 -10.12 18.50
N ALA A 142 1.78 -10.85 17.99
CA ALA A 142 2.26 -12.07 18.62
C ALA A 142 2.82 -11.82 20.03
N ALA A 143 3.53 -10.70 20.23
CA ALA A 143 4.05 -10.29 21.54
C ALA A 143 2.93 -9.92 22.52
N LEU A 144 1.89 -9.21 22.06
CA LEU A 144 0.72 -8.89 22.88
C LEU A 144 -0.05 -10.14 23.30
N ASP A 145 -0.35 -11.04 22.37
CA ASP A 145 -1.04 -12.30 22.66
C ASP A 145 -0.25 -13.15 23.67
N SER A 146 1.08 -13.24 23.50
CA SER A 146 1.96 -13.93 24.46
C SER A 146 1.90 -13.31 25.86
N ALA A 147 1.87 -11.97 25.96
CA ALA A 147 1.79 -11.26 27.23
C ALA A 147 0.42 -11.42 27.91
N GLU A 148 -0.68 -11.42 27.15
CA GLU A 148 -2.02 -11.70 27.68
C GLU A 148 -2.15 -13.13 28.21
N ARG A 149 -1.59 -14.11 27.50
CA ARG A 149 -1.57 -15.52 27.96
C ARG A 149 -0.77 -15.69 29.25
N ALA A 150 0.32 -14.94 29.41
CA ALA A 150 1.11 -14.97 30.64
C ALA A 150 0.37 -14.37 31.85
N LYS A 151 -0.46 -13.33 31.66
CA LYS A 151 -1.29 -12.75 32.74
C LYS A 151 -2.44 -13.67 33.18
N LYS A 152 -2.87 -14.60 32.33
CA LYS A 152 -3.97 -15.55 32.60
C LYS A 152 -3.52 -16.83 33.32
N LYS A 153 -2.21 -17.04 33.48
CA LYS A 153 -1.63 -18.11 34.30
C LYS A 153 -1.35 -17.60 35.71
#